data_AF-A0A2D9SJ00-F1
#
_entry.id   AF-A0A2D9SJ00-F1
#
_cell.length_a   1.000
_cell.length_b   1.000
_cell.length_c   1.000
_cell.angle_alpha   90.00
_cell.angle_beta   90.00
_cell.angle_gamma   90.00
#
_symmetry.space_group_name_H-M   'P 1'
#
loop_
_entity.id
_entity.type
_entity.pdbx_description
1 polymer ?
#
loop_
_entity_poly.entity_id
_entity_poly.type
_entity_poly.pdbx_seq_one_letter_code
_entity_poly.pdbx_strand_id
1 'polypeptide(L)' 'MMLDDHLINLVVASYLQKAYPEEALPTVTFDKTMQFHINGERVDLFHFGPAHTTGDTAVIFRTSNAVHLGDVFNN' A
#
# COMPACT_ATOMS: atom_id res chain seq x y z
N MET A 1 -10.79 6.51 -5.74
CA MET A 1 -9.65 7.38 -5.39
C MET A 1 -8.66 7.47 -6.55
N MET A 2 -8.06 6.38 -7.05
CA MET A 2 -7.07 6.52 -8.13
C MET A 2 -7.63 6.82 -9.54
N LEU A 3 -8.90 6.48 -9.81
CA LEU A 3 -9.50 6.58 -11.15
C LEU A 3 -10.03 7.98 -11.51
N ASP A 4 -10.20 8.84 -10.51
CA ASP A 4 -10.83 10.15 -10.67
C ASP A 4 -9.98 11.23 -10.02
N ASP A 5 -10.07 12.45 -10.56
CA ASP A 5 -9.53 13.64 -9.90
C ASP A 5 -10.18 13.81 -8.52
N HIS A 6 -9.36 14.03 -7.48
CA HIS A 6 -9.87 14.24 -6.13
C HIS A 6 -8.93 15.11 -5.30
N LEU A 7 -9.50 15.82 -4.34
CA LEU A 7 -8.71 16.56 -3.36
C LEU A 7 -8.13 15.60 -2.33
N ILE A 8 -6.82 15.65 -2.14
CA ILE A 8 -6.12 15.00 -1.03
C ILE A 8 -5.77 16.04 0.03
N ASN A 9 -5.84 15.61 1.29
CA ASN A 9 -5.44 16.41 2.43
C ASN A 9 -4.00 16.07 2.82
N LEU A 10 -3.09 17.03 2.66
CA LEU A 10 -1.68 16.92 3.02
C LEU A 10 -1.39 17.51 4.41
N VAL A 11 -2.41 17.60 5.27
CA VAL A 11 -2.43 18.23 6.59
C VAL A 11 -2.27 19.76 6.53
N VAL A 12 -1.23 20.25 5.87
CA VAL A 12 -0.90 21.69 5.73
C VAL A 12 -1.47 22.32 4.46
N ALA A 13 -1.89 21.50 3.50
CA ALA A 13 -2.43 21.95 2.23
C ALA A 13 -3.47 20.95 1.70
N SER A 14 -4.33 21.43 0.81
CA SER A 14 -5.15 20.57 -0.05
C SER A 14 -4.59 20.57 -1.45
N TYR A 15 -4.46 19.39 -2.05
CA TYR A 15 -3.93 19.23 -3.41
C TYR A 15 -4.96 18.51 -4.27
N LEU A 16 -5.27 19.06 -5.45
CA LEU A 16 -6.10 18.37 -6.42
C LEU A 16 -5.24 17.33 -7.14
N GLN A 17 -5.29 16.10 -6.65
CA GLN A 17 -4.62 14.98 -7.26
C GLN A 17 -5.39 14.56 -8.50
N LYS A 18 -4.70 14.55 -9.65
CA LYS A 18 -5.25 14.05 -10.90
C LYS A 18 -5.41 12.53 -10.86
N ALA A 19 -6.39 12.03 -11.61
CA ALA A 19 -6.52 10.61 -11.87
C ALA A 19 -5.20 10.01 -12.38
N TYR A 20 -4.88 8.80 -11.93
CA TYR A 20 -3.69 8.10 -12.41
C TYR A 20 -3.93 7.63 -13.86
N PRO A 21 -2.91 7.69 -14.73
CA PRO A 21 -2.94 6.99 -16.01
C PRO A 21 -3.25 5.50 -15.84
N GLU A 22 -3.89 4.89 -16.82
CA GLU A 22 -4.33 3.48 -16.75
C GLU A 22 -3.16 2.54 -16.49
N GLU A 23 -2.02 2.78 -17.14
CA GLU A 23 -0.77 2.03 -16.98
C GLU A 23 -0.11 2.18 -15.60
N ALA A 24 -0.53 3.16 -14.79
CA ALA A 24 -0.03 3.38 -13.44
C ALA A 24 -0.91 2.72 -12.37
N LEU A 25 -2.05 2.12 -12.75
CA LEU A 25 -2.94 1.44 -11.82
C LEU A 25 -2.38 0.07 -11.41
N PRO A 26 -2.62 -0.37 -10.17
CA PRO A 26 -2.21 -1.70 -9.74
C PRO A 26 -2.97 -2.77 -10.52
N THR A 27 -2.25 -3.75 -11.09
CA THR A 27 -2.86 -4.89 -11.80
C THR A 27 -3.46 -5.92 -10.83
N VAL A 28 -3.00 -5.94 -9.58
CA VAL A 28 -3.48 -6.84 -8.53
C VAL A 28 -3.68 -6.05 -7.25
N THR A 29 -4.84 -6.24 -6.62
CA THR A 29 -5.19 -5.66 -5.32
C THR A 29 -5.67 -6.76 -4.37
N PHE A 30 -5.69 -6.49 -3.08
CA PHE A 30 -6.19 -7.40 -2.06
C PHE A 30 -6.96 -6.63 -1.00
N ASP A 31 -7.86 -7.31 -0.27
CA ASP A 31 -8.73 -6.69 0.74
C ASP A 31 -8.11 -6.76 2.14
N LYS A 32 -7.74 -7.97 2.60
CA LYS A 32 -7.23 -8.18 3.97
C LYS A 32 -5.88 -8.86 4.02
N THR A 33 -5.75 -9.98 3.31
CA THR A 33 -4.52 -10.76 3.30
C THR A 33 -4.20 -11.22 1.89
N MET A 34 -2.91 -11.32 1.59
CA MET A 34 -2.40 -11.91 0.37
C MET A 34 -1.05 -12.56 0.65
N GLN A 35 -0.72 -13.60 -0.10
CA GLN A 35 0.55 -14.30 0.03
C GLN A 35 1.15 -14.51 -1.36
N PHE A 36 2.40 -14.11 -1.51
CA PHE A 36 3.19 -14.35 -2.72
C PHE A 36 4.29 -15.37 -2.44
N HIS A 37 4.63 -16.15 -3.47
CA HIS A 37 5.88 -16.90 -3.52
C HIS A 37 6.66 -16.37 -4.71
N ILE A 38 7.75 -15.65 -4.44
CA ILE A 38 8.55 -15.00 -5.48
C ILE A 38 10.03 -15.16 -5.16
N ASN A 39 10.82 -15.60 -6.15
CA ASN A 39 12.27 -15.82 -6.01
C ASN A 39 12.67 -16.69 -4.80
N GLY A 40 11.83 -17.67 -4.43
CA GLY A 40 12.07 -18.54 -3.26
C GLY A 40 11.72 -17.91 -1.91
N GLU A 41 11.19 -16.69 -1.89
CA GLU A 41 10.72 -15.98 -0.69
C GLU A 41 9.19 -16.08 -0.60
N ARG A 42 8.69 -16.34 0.62
CA ARG A 42 7.26 -16.22 0.92
C ARG A 42 7.01 -14.84 1.52
N VAL A 43 6.23 -14.02 0.81
CA VAL A 43 5.87 -12.67 1.25
C VAL A 43 4.41 -12.66 1.64
N ASP A 44 4.13 -12.35 2.91
CA ASP A 44 2.76 -12.17 3.39
C ASP A 44 2.42 -10.68 3.47
N LEU A 45 1.26 -10.30 2.95
CA LEU A 45 0.71 -8.96 3.00
C LEU A 45 -0.50 -8.96 3.92
N PHE A 46 -0.55 -8.01 4.85
CA PHE A 46 -1.67 -7.80 5.75
C PHE A 46 -2.14 -6.34 5.71
N HIS A 47 -3.42 -6.13 5.42
CA HIS A 47 -4.11 -4.86 5.58
C HIS A 47 -4.95 -4.91 6.86
N PHE A 48 -4.49 -4.23 7.91
CA PHE A 48 -5.18 -4.18 9.20
C PHE A 48 -6.24 -3.06 9.27
N GLY A 49 -6.40 -2.29 8.19
CA GLY A 49 -7.24 -1.11 8.10
C GLY A 49 -6.41 0.17 7.87
N PRO A 50 -7.09 1.32 7.69
CA PRO A 50 -6.42 2.61 7.48
C PRO A 50 -5.60 3.06 8.68
N ALA A 51 -4.37 3.53 8.45
CA ALA A 51 -3.54 4.20 9.45
C ALA A 51 -2.95 5.51 8.87
N HIS A 52 -1.77 5.46 8.26
CA HIS A 52 -1.17 6.57 7.53
C HIS A 52 -1.93 6.90 6.22
N THR A 53 -2.35 5.87 5.48
CA THR A 53 -3.21 5.97 4.31
C THR A 53 -4.38 4.98 4.39
N THR A 54 -5.33 5.08 3.46
CA THR A 54 -6.42 4.10 3.38
C THR A 54 -5.97 2.71 2.91
N GLY A 55 -4.77 2.59 2.33
CA GLY A 55 -4.26 1.37 1.71
C GLY A 55 -3.03 0.77 2.39
N ASP A 56 -2.75 1.12 3.65
CA ASP A 56 -1.54 0.69 4.34
C ASP A 56 -1.43 -0.83 4.43
N THR A 57 -0.22 -1.34 4.21
CA THR A 57 0.04 -2.78 4.15
C THR A 57 1.29 -3.10 4.95
N ALA A 58 1.17 -4.05 5.88
CA ALA A 58 2.34 -4.68 6.50
C ALA A 58 2.84 -5.80 5.58
N VAL A 59 4.13 -5.74 5.23
CA VAL A 59 4.80 -6.73 4.37
C VAL A 59 5.76 -7.55 5.21
N ILE A 60 5.55 -8.87 5.27
CA ILE A 60 6.37 -9.81 6.03
C ILE A 60 7.11 -10.74 5.08
N PHE A 61 8.45 -10.65 5.06
CA PHE A 61 9.33 -11.55 4.34
C PHE A 61 9.71 -12.70 5.27
N ARG A 62 9.14 -13.88 5.04
CA ARG A 62 9.20 -15.01 5.98
C ARG A 62 10.57 -15.68 6.03
N THR A 63 11.19 -15.92 4.88
CA THR A 63 12.51 -16.58 4.80
C THR A 63 13.61 -15.61 5.24
N SER A 64 13.53 -14.35 4.78
CA SER A 64 14.47 -13.30 5.16
C SER A 64 14.32 -12.80 6.60
N ASN A 65 13.22 -13.16 7.28
CA ASN A 65 12.88 -12.71 8.63
C ASN A 65 12.91 -11.18 8.79
N ALA A 66 12.25 -10.48 7.86
CA ALA A 66 12.21 -9.02 7.81
C ALA A 66 10.77 -8.53 7.67
N VAL A 67 10.50 -7.31 8.16
CA VAL A 67 9.20 -6.66 8.05
C VAL A 67 9.38 -5.25 7.49
N HIS A 68 8.53 -4.88 6.54
CA HIS A 68 8.41 -3.52 6.05
C HIS A 68 6.98 -3.00 6.32
N LEU A 69 6.88 -1.92 7.08
CA LEU A 69 5.60 -1.35 7.56
C LEU A 69 5.20 -0.07 6.83
N GLY A 70 5.98 0.37 5.83
CA GLY A 70 5.85 1.70 5.25
C GLY A 70 5.90 2.78 6.34
N ASP A 71 5.08 3.82 6.18
CA ASP A 71 5.05 4.96 7.09
C ASP A 71 4.12 4.75 8.31
N VAL A 72 3.53 3.55 8.46
CA VAL A 72 2.79 3.19 9.68
C VAL A 72 3.72 3.13 10.89
N PHE A 73 4.99 2.80 10.68
CA PHE A 73 6.01 2.79 11.71
C PHE A 73 7.32 3.38 11.18
N ASN A 74 7.75 4.50 11.76
CA ASN A 74 9.01 5.16 11.49
C ASN A 74 9.87 5.16 12.77
N ASN A 75 11.15 4.81 12.66
CA ASN A 75 12.14 4.76 13.76
C ASN A 75 13.34 5.66 13.44
#